data_AF-A0A0Q4YV46-F1
#
_entry.id   AF-A0A0Q4YV46-F1
#
_cell.length_a   1.000
_cell.length_b   1.000
_cell.length_c   1.000
_cell.angle_alpha   90.00
_cell.angle_beta   90.00
_cell.angle_gamma   90.00
#
_symmetry.space_group_name_H-M   'P 1'
#
loop_
_entity.id
_entity.type
_entity.pdbx_description
1 polymer ?
#
loop_
_entity_poly.entity_id
_entity_poly.type
_entity_poly.pdbx_seq_one_letter_code
_entity_poly.pdbx_strand_id
1 'polypeptide(L)'
;MLMGLVTKNAIMLVDFAVEEMARGVDRVTAIVDAGRKRARPIVMTTIAMAAGMVPSAMALGVGGEFRAPMAVAVISGLIVSTLLSLVFVPAVFLLMDSLGAVLGRVFGRFVGATDEAALPLPHA
;
A
#
# COMPACT_ATOMS: atom_id res chain seq x y z
N MET A 1 16.71 -5.69 -1.29
CA MET A 1 16.07 -5.07 -2.47
C MET A 1 14.55 -5.22 -2.46
N LEU A 2 14.00 -6.44 -2.40
CA LEU A 2 12.55 -6.70 -2.45
C LEU A 2 11.73 -5.88 -1.44
N MET A 3 12.17 -5.81 -0.19
CA MET A 3 11.52 -5.02 0.87
C MET A 3 11.21 -3.59 0.41
N GLY A 4 12.18 -2.88 -0.18
CA GLY A 4 11.98 -1.49 -0.63
C GLY A 4 10.98 -1.37 -1.77
N LEU A 5 10.94 -2.35 -2.69
CA LEU A 5 9.98 -2.36 -3.79
C LEU A 5 8.56 -2.62 -3.28
N VAL A 6 8.40 -3.57 -2.35
CA VAL A 6 7.11 -3.85 -1.70
C VAL A 6 6.62 -2.62 -0.94
N THR A 7 7.48 -2.02 -0.11
CA THR A 7 7.12 -0.82 0.67
C THR A 7 6.74 0.34 -0.23
N LYS A 8 7.47 0.59 -1.32
CA LYS A 8 7.13 1.63 -2.31
C LYS A 8 5.77 1.39 -2.95
N ASN A 9 5.47 0.15 -3.32
CA ASN A 9 4.21 -0.19 -3.96
C ASN A 9 3.03 -0.07 -2.98
N ALA A 10 3.23 -0.44 -1.71
CA ALA A 10 2.24 -0.33 -0.65
C ALA A 10 1.97 1.14 -0.26
N ILE A 11 3.03 1.93 0.01
CA ILE A 11 2.87 3.31 0.46
C ILE A 11 2.16 4.17 -0.58
N MET A 12 2.50 4.02 -1.86
CA MET A 12 1.85 4.78 -2.93
C MET A 12 0.38 4.43 -3.12
N LEU A 13 -0.04 3.20 -2.75
CA LEU A 13 -1.44 2.81 -2.81
C LEU A 13 -2.22 3.41 -1.63
N VAL A 14 -1.64 3.34 -0.43
CA VAL A 14 -2.22 3.89 0.80
C VAL A 14 -2.30 5.41 0.72
N ASP A 15 -1.23 6.10 0.32
CA ASP A 15 -1.21 7.55 0.16
C ASP A 15 -2.31 8.02 -0.81
N PHE A 16 -2.48 7.32 -1.93
CA PHE A 16 -3.53 7.64 -2.90
C PHE A 16 -4.94 7.45 -2.31
N ALA A 17 -5.15 6.40 -1.51
CA ALA A 17 -6.42 6.18 -0.82
C ALA A 17 -6.68 7.27 0.24
N VAL A 18 -5.67 7.64 1.03
CA VAL A 18 -5.75 8.71 2.03
C VAL A 18 -6.06 10.06 1.38
N GLU A 19 -5.43 10.37 0.24
CA GLU A 19 -5.69 11.60 -0.49
C GLU A 19 -7.13 11.65 -1.03
N GLU A 20 -7.67 10.56 -1.57
CA GLU A 20 -9.06 10.53 -2.04
C GLU A 20 -10.06 10.59 -0.88
N MET A 21 -9.76 9.96 0.27
CA MET A 21 -10.58 10.11 1.48
C MET A 21 -10.57 11.56 2.01
N ALA A 22 -9.43 12.26 1.93
CA ALA A 22 -9.35 13.67 2.29
C ALA A 22 -10.22 14.58 1.39
N ARG A 23 -10.54 14.12 0.18
CA ARG A 23 -11.49 14.76 -0.75
C ARG A 23 -12.95 14.36 -0.49
N GLY A 24 -13.22 13.57 0.55
CA GLY A 24 -14.57 13.15 0.96
C GLY A 24 -15.07 11.86 0.30
N VAL A 25 -14.22 11.11 -0.40
CA VAL A 25 -14.59 9.81 -0.99
C VAL A 25 -14.71 8.75 0.12
N ASP A 26 -15.74 7.90 0.05
CA ASP A 26 -15.86 6.77 0.97
C ASP A 26 -14.61 5.86 0.91
N ARG A 27 -14.16 5.41 2.07
CA ARG A 27 -12.91 4.62 2.23
C ARG A 27 -12.82 3.38 1.34
N VAL A 28 -13.93 2.66 1.13
CA VAL A 28 -13.93 1.44 0.31
C VAL A 28 -13.78 1.81 -1.16
N THR A 29 -14.45 2.89 -1.57
CA THR A 29 -14.31 3.41 -2.93
C THR A 29 -12.90 3.94 -3.17
N ALA A 30 -12.35 4.70 -2.22
CA ALA A 30 -11.01 5.29 -2.30
C ALA A 30 -9.91 4.21 -2.44
N ILE A 31 -9.95 3.15 -1.63
CA ILE A 31 -8.92 2.09 -1.68
C ILE A 31 -9.02 1.26 -2.97
N VAL A 32 -10.22 1.02 -3.47
CA VAL A 32 -10.44 0.27 -4.72
C VAL A 32 -9.95 1.08 -5.92
N ASP A 33 -10.26 2.38 -5.96
CA ASP A 33 -9.81 3.27 -7.03
C ASP A 33 -8.30 3.50 -7.00
N ALA A 34 -7.72 3.66 -5.81
CA ALA A 34 -6.28 3.67 -5.61
C ALA A 34 -5.64 2.38 -6.16
N GLY A 35 -6.19 1.22 -5.80
CA GLY A 35 -5.76 -0.09 -6.29
C GLY A 35 -5.76 -0.16 -7.82
N ARG A 36 -6.87 0.23 -8.48
CA ARG A 36 -6.96 0.22 -9.95
C ARG A 36 -5.95 1.16 -10.62
N LYS A 37 -5.81 2.39 -10.11
CA LYS A 37 -4.88 3.40 -10.66
C LYS A 37 -3.42 2.93 -10.52
N ARG A 38 -3.10 2.19 -9.47
CA ARG A 38 -1.74 1.68 -9.21
C ARG A 38 -1.45 0.31 -9.83
N ALA A 39 -2.46 -0.52 -10.10
CA ALA A 39 -2.28 -1.87 -10.64
C ALA A 39 -1.47 -1.88 -11.94
N ARG A 40 -1.81 -1.01 -12.91
CA ARG A 40 -1.10 -0.94 -14.19
C ARG A 40 0.39 -0.55 -14.02
N PRO A 41 0.75 0.52 -13.29
CA PRO A 41 2.15 0.82 -12.96
C PRO A 41 2.88 -0.27 -12.19
N ILE A 42 2.26 -0.90 -11.18
CA ILE A 42 2.88 -1.96 -10.37
C ILE A 42 3.23 -3.16 -11.27
N VAL A 43 2.28 -3.60 -12.11
CA VAL A 43 2.50 -4.71 -13.04
C VAL A 43 3.59 -4.37 -14.07
N MET A 44 3.56 -3.16 -14.63
CA MET A 44 4.59 -2.69 -15.58
C MET A 44 6.01 -2.81 -14.99
N THR A 45 6.22 -2.32 -13.77
CA THR A 45 7.54 -2.39 -13.13
C THR A 45 7.96 -3.82 -12.80
N THR A 46 7.01 -4.64 -12.34
CA THR A 46 7.25 -6.06 -12.03
C THR A 46 7.74 -6.80 -13.27
N ILE A 47 7.05 -6.63 -14.40
CA ILE A 47 7.42 -7.25 -15.67
C ILE A 47 8.79 -6.73 -16.16
N ALA A 48 9.02 -5.42 -16.12
CA ALA A 48 10.28 -4.83 -16.56
C ALA A 48 11.48 -5.36 -15.75
N MET A 49 11.34 -5.43 -14.42
CA MET A 49 12.40 -5.95 -13.55
C MET A 49 12.61 -7.45 -13.72
N ALA A 50 11.52 -8.22 -13.83
CA ALA A 50 11.61 -9.65 -14.08
C ALA A 50 12.33 -9.94 -15.40
N ALA A 51 11.92 -9.26 -16.49
CA ALA A 51 12.55 -9.38 -17.81
C ALA A 51 14.04 -9.02 -17.79
N GLY A 52 14.41 -7.93 -17.10
CA GLY A 52 15.81 -7.52 -16.95
C GLY A 52 16.68 -8.54 -16.21
N MET A 53 16.07 -9.39 -15.37
CA MET A 53 16.78 -10.43 -14.61
C MET A 53 16.77 -11.81 -15.29
N VAL A 54 16.02 -12.00 -16.38
CA VAL A 54 15.97 -13.27 -17.14
C VAL A 54 17.37 -13.74 -17.57
N PRO A 55 18.25 -12.90 -18.16
CA PRO A 55 19.58 -13.36 -18.58
C PRO A 55 20.45 -13.82 -17.40
N SER A 56 20.36 -13.12 -16.27
CA SER A 56 21.07 -13.49 -15.04
C SER A 56 20.54 -14.79 -14.43
N ALA A 57 19.23 -15.04 -14.53
CA ALA A 57 18.60 -16.28 -14.08
C ALA A 57 19.03 -17.49 -14.91
N MET A 58 19.32 -17.30 -16.21
CA MET A 58 19.83 -18.35 -17.10
C MET A 58 21.32 -18.67 -16.90
N ALA A 59 22.00 -18.05 -15.93
CA ALA A 59 23.41 -18.25 -15.62
C ALA A 59 24.36 -18.02 -16.83
N LEU A 60 23.98 -17.14 -17.77
CA LEU A 60 24.76 -16.87 -18.97
C LEU A 60 26.03 -16.07 -18.62
N GLY A 61 27.16 -16.77 -18.47
CA GLY A 61 28.49 -16.17 -18.30
C GLY A 61 29.25 -16.60 -17.04
N VAL A 62 30.46 -16.08 -16.88
CA VAL A 62 31.37 -16.42 -15.76
C VAL A 62 30.83 -15.86 -14.43
N GLY A 63 30.70 -16.71 -13.41
CA GLY A 63 30.06 -16.38 -12.13
C GLY A 63 28.52 -16.40 -12.17
N GLY A 64 27.92 -17.10 -13.14
CA GLY A 64 26.48 -17.34 -13.22
C GLY A 64 25.94 -18.19 -12.06
N GLU A 65 26.77 -19.05 -11.47
CA GLU A 65 26.42 -19.92 -10.34
C GLU A 65 25.96 -19.17 -9.08
N PHE A 66 26.48 -17.97 -8.83
CA PHE A 66 26.05 -17.11 -7.72
C PHE A 66 24.92 -16.16 -8.11
N ARG A 67 24.86 -15.72 -9.37
CA ARG A 67 23.86 -14.72 -9.84
C ARG A 67 22.51 -15.35 -10.15
N ALA A 68 22.49 -16.58 -10.66
CA ALA A 68 21.27 -17.29 -11.00
C ALA A 68 20.33 -17.49 -9.79
N PRO A 69 20.77 -18.03 -8.63
CA PRO A 69 19.88 -18.20 -7.49
C PRO A 69 19.38 -16.85 -6.93
N MET A 70 20.21 -15.81 -6.97
CA MET A 70 19.81 -14.45 -6.58
C MET A 70 18.74 -13.87 -7.52
N ALA A 71 18.92 -14.02 -8.84
CA ALA A 71 17.96 -13.56 -9.83
C ALA A 71 16.62 -14.31 -9.72
N VAL A 72 16.66 -15.63 -9.54
CA VAL A 72 15.44 -16.45 -9.34
C VAL A 72 14.70 -16.08 -8.05
N ALA A 73 15.43 -15.86 -6.94
CA ALA A 73 14.83 -15.41 -5.68
C ALA A 73 14.17 -14.03 -5.82
N VAL A 74 14.77 -13.11 -6.57
CA VAL A 74 14.17 -11.80 -6.83
C VAL A 74 12.95 -11.91 -7.74
N ILE A 75 13.01 -12.64 -8.85
CA ILE A 75 11.88 -12.79 -9.78
C ILE A 75 10.66 -13.39 -9.07
N SER A 76 10.86 -14.47 -8.32
CA SER A 76 9.79 -15.10 -7.54
C SER A 76 9.24 -14.16 -6.46
N GLY A 77 10.13 -13.47 -5.73
CA GLY A 77 9.75 -12.47 -4.75
C GLY A 77 8.96 -11.30 -5.33
N LEU A 78 9.30 -10.83 -6.53
CA LEU A 78 8.58 -9.77 -7.23
C LEU A 78 7.15 -10.21 -7.56
N ILE A 79 6.97 -11.40 -8.12
CA ILE A 79 5.65 -11.94 -8.48
C ILE A 79 4.76 -12.06 -7.24
N VAL A 80 5.28 -12.71 -6.18
CA VAL A 80 4.54 -12.88 -4.93
C VAL A 80 4.23 -11.53 -4.29
N SER A 81 5.20 -10.60 -4.28
CA SER A 81 5.00 -9.28 -3.70
C SER A 81 3.95 -8.46 -4.42
N THR A 82 3.86 -8.56 -5.74
CA THR A 82 2.87 -7.82 -6.52
C THR A 82 1.45 -8.30 -6.24
N LEU A 83 1.27 -9.63 -6.13
CA LEU A 83 0.00 -10.21 -5.72
C LEU A 83 -0.35 -9.82 -4.28
N LEU A 84 0.61 -9.93 -3.37
CA LEU A 84 0.40 -9.59 -1.97
C LEU A 84 0.09 -8.10 -1.82
N SER A 85 0.81 -7.20 -2.48
CA SER A 85 0.54 -5.76 -2.42
C SER A 85 -0.84 -5.38 -2.95
N LEU A 86 -1.32 -6.00 -4.03
CA LEU A 86 -2.63 -5.66 -4.60
C LEU A 86 -3.82 -6.23 -3.81
N VAL A 87 -3.64 -7.31 -3.06
CA VAL A 87 -4.73 -7.96 -2.31
C VAL A 87 -4.63 -7.68 -0.81
N PHE A 88 -3.45 -7.88 -0.23
CA PHE A 88 -3.21 -7.78 1.20
C PHE A 88 -3.22 -6.33 1.69
N VAL A 89 -2.61 -5.39 0.97
CA VAL A 89 -2.54 -3.98 1.42
C VAL A 89 -3.93 -3.35 1.51
N PRO A 90 -4.84 -3.47 0.50
CA PRO A 90 -6.20 -2.98 0.64
C PRO A 90 -6.96 -3.62 1.80
N ALA A 91 -6.82 -4.93 2.00
CA ALA A 91 -7.48 -5.64 3.08
C ALA A 91 -7.01 -5.16 4.47
N VAL A 92 -5.70 -5.06 4.66
CA VAL A 92 -5.11 -4.56 5.92
C VAL A 92 -5.47 -3.11 6.17
N PHE A 93 -5.50 -2.27 5.13
CA PHE A 93 -5.91 -0.87 5.25
C PHE A 93 -7.34 -0.75 5.77
N LEU A 94 -8.29 -1.49 5.18
CA LEU A 94 -9.68 -1.50 5.63
C LEU A 94 -9.85 -2.04 7.05
N LEU A 95 -9.07 -3.07 7.41
CA LEU A 95 -9.04 -3.61 8.77
C LEU A 95 -8.51 -2.59 9.78
N MET A 96 -7.37 -1.95 9.50
CA MET A 96 -6.78 -0.95 10.38
C MET A 96 -7.68 0.26 10.56
N ASP A 97 -8.29 0.75 9.48
CA ASP A 97 -9.23 1.87 9.55
C ASP A 97 -10.46 1.52 10.40
N SER A 98 -11.00 0.30 10.23
CA SER A 98 -12.10 -0.19 11.06
C SER A 98 -11.71 -0.30 12.54
N LEU A 99 -10.52 -0.83 12.83
CA LEU A 99 -9.98 -0.90 14.19
C LEU A 99 -9.78 0.49 14.80
N GLY A 100 -9.27 1.45 14.03
CA GLY A 100 -9.10 2.84 14.45
C GLY A 100 -10.43 3.50 14.83
N ALA A 101 -11.49 3.28 14.03
CA ALA A 101 -12.82 3.79 14.33
C ALA A 101 -13.43 3.17 15.60
N VAL A 102 -13.17 1.88 15.85
CA VAL A 102 -13.63 1.20 17.08
C VAL A 102 -12.83 1.66 18.29
N LEU A 103 -11.50 1.75 18.19
CA LEU A 103 -10.65 2.27 19.25
C LEU A 103 -11.02 3.70 19.59
N GLY A 104 -11.25 4.56 18.59
CA GLY A 104 -11.69 5.94 18.78
C GLY A 104 -13.05 6.05 19.47
N ARG A 105 -14.00 5.16 19.19
CA ARG A 105 -15.27 5.09 19.92
C ARG A 105 -15.10 4.61 21.36
N VAL A 106 -14.21 3.66 21.62
CA VAL A 106 -13.96 3.11 22.96
C VAL A 106 -13.15 4.09 23.82
N PHE A 107 -12.11 4.71 23.25
CA PHE A 107 -11.27 5.72 23.91
C PHE A 107 -11.95 7.09 23.99
N GLY A 108 -12.73 7.51 23.00
CA GLY A 108 -13.52 8.75 23.06
C GLY A 108 -14.66 8.69 24.10
N ARG A 109 -14.98 7.49 24.59
CA ARG A 109 -15.84 7.31 25.77
C ARG A 109 -15.09 7.51 27.09
N PHE A 110 -13.76 7.52 27.05
CA PHE A 110 -12.85 7.69 28.20
C PHE A 110 -12.13 9.05 28.20
N VAL A 111 -11.84 9.59 27.02
CA VAL A 111 -11.33 10.94 26.79
C VAL A 111 -12.56 11.80 26.53
N GLY A 112 -12.96 12.55 27.56
CA GLY A 112 -14.13 13.39 27.57
C GLY A 112 -14.21 14.31 26.36
N ALA A 113 -15.45 14.58 25.95
CA ALA A 113 -15.78 15.64 25.03
C ALA A 113 -14.95 16.88 25.38
N THR A 114 -14.13 17.34 24.43
CA THR A 114 -13.83 18.75 24.40
C THR A 114 -15.18 19.42 24.15
N ASP A 115 -15.78 19.86 25.23
CA ASP A 115 -16.64 21.03 25.26
C ASP A 115 -15.88 22.14 24.53
N GLU A 116 -16.00 22.19 23.20
CA GLU A 116 -16.02 23.47 22.53
C GLU A 116 -17.44 24.00 22.71
N ALA A 117 -17.63 24.44 23.96
CA ALA A 117 -18.77 25.17 24.44
C ALA A 117 -19.10 26.25 23.41
N ALA A 118 -20.35 26.20 22.95
CA ALA A 118 -21.18 27.35 22.68
C ALA A 118 -20.39 28.66 22.55
N LEU A 119 -20.05 29.05 21.32
CA LEU A 119 -19.91 30.47 21.02
C LEU A 119 -21.31 31.07 21.14
N PRO A 120 -21.61 31.86 22.19
CA PRO A 120 -22.78 32.70 22.15
C PRO A 120 -22.43 33.83 21.18
N LEU A 121 -23.11 33.86 20.04
CA LEU A 121 -23.32 35.14 19.35
C LEU A 121 -23.89 36.10 20.40
N PRO A 122 -23.41 37.35 20.46
CA PRO A 122 -24.39 38.37 20.12
C PRO A 122 -23.87 39.73 19.58
N HIS A 123 -24.74 40.31 18.74
CA HIS A 123 -25.12 41.73 18.62
C HIS A 123 -24.77 42.47 17.31
N ALA A 124 -25.87 42.83 16.64
CA ALA A 124 -26.15 44.01 15.81
C ALA A 124 -25.53 44.09 14.40
#